data_AF-A0AAD5RAH4-F1
#
_entry.id   AF-A0AAD5RAH4-F1
#
_cell.length_a   1.000
_cell.length_b   1.000
_cell.length_c   1.000
_cell.angle_alpha   90.00
_cell.angle_beta   90.00
_cell.angle_gamma   90.00
#
_symmetry.space_group_name_H-M   'P 1'
#
loop_
_entity.id
_entity.type
_entity.pdbx_description
1 polymer ?
#
loop_
_entity_poly.entity_id
_entity_poly.type
_entity_poly.pdbx_seq_one_letter_code
_entity_poly.pdbx_strand_id
1 'polypeptide(L)'
;MDNEGLSPREVLASESVEEDAGQAVLPLSRVRTIIGTVPDALPLSPEALFCIAKGAELFIENLVKNVARQYGEHIDYDEVAEYVLENDELEYMHDFFPRRQTYEMALSQSRAKEEE
;
A
#
# COMPACT_ATOMS: atom_id res chain seq x y z
N MET A 1 -21.92 30.35 -26.99
CA MET A 1 -21.38 28.98 -27.20
C MET A 1 -20.28 28.90 -26.19
N ASP A 2 -20.63 28.52 -24.97
CA ASP A 2 -19.73 28.63 -23.83
C ASP A 2 -19.82 27.29 -23.13
N ASN A 3 -19.13 26.31 -23.72
CA ASN A 3 -18.92 25.00 -23.14
C ASN A 3 -17.70 25.12 -22.22
N GLU A 4 -17.91 25.64 -21.02
CA GLU A 4 -16.92 25.57 -19.94
C GLU A 4 -16.80 24.10 -19.54
N GLY A 5 -15.87 23.40 -20.18
CA GLY A 5 -15.48 22.06 -19.78
C GLY A 5 -14.97 22.11 -18.36
N LEU A 6 -15.55 21.28 -17.49
CA LEU A 6 -15.09 21.12 -16.12
C LEU A 6 -13.57 20.87 -16.11
N SER A 7 -12.90 21.46 -15.12
CA SER A 7 -11.48 21.25 -14.91
C SER A 7 -11.23 19.75 -14.67
N PRO A 8 -10.13 19.16 -15.17
CA PRO A 8 -9.78 17.76 -14.91
C PRO A 8 -9.82 17.36 -13.42
N ARG A 9 -9.70 18.35 -12.52
CA ARG A 9 -9.77 18.20 -11.06
C ARG A 9 -11.19 17.96 -10.51
N GLU A 10 -12.22 18.49 -11.17
CA GLU A 10 -13.61 18.31 -10.74
C GLU A 10 -14.15 16.94 -11.16
N VAL A 11 -13.61 16.39 -12.26
CA VAL A 11 -13.93 15.03 -12.73
C VAL A 11 -13.50 13.98 -11.70
N LEU A 12 -12.30 14.13 -11.10
CA LEU A 12 -11.75 13.19 -10.12
C LEU A 12 -12.47 13.21 -8.77
N ALA A 13 -13.14 14.31 -8.40
CA ALA A 13 -13.89 14.42 -7.15
C ALA A 13 -15.32 13.82 -7.24
N SER A 14 -15.79 13.50 -8.46
CA SER A 14 -17.18 13.10 -8.71
C SER A 14 -17.37 11.61 -9.00
N GLU A 15 -16.29 10.83 -9.11
CA GLU A 15 -16.39 9.37 -9.19
C GLU A 15 -16.55 8.81 -7.79
N SER A 16 -17.78 8.84 -7.27
CA SER A 16 -18.20 7.86 -6.28
C SER A 16 -18.02 6.49 -6.93
N VAL A 17 -16.88 5.82 -6.65
CA VAL A 17 -16.65 4.43 -7.03
C VAL A 17 -17.82 3.67 -6.41
N GLU A 18 -18.78 3.26 -7.22
CA GLU A 18 -19.79 2.31 -6.75
C GLU A 18 -19.02 1.06 -6.35
N GLU A 19 -18.89 0.84 -5.04
CA GLU A 19 -18.40 -0.41 -4.51
C GLU A 19 -19.41 -1.49 -4.92
N ASP A 20 -19.18 -2.14 -6.05
CA ASP A 20 -19.88 -3.37 -6.36
C ASP A 20 -19.44 -4.40 -5.30
N ALA A 21 -20.25 -4.56 -4.26
CA ALA A 21 -19.96 -5.41 -3.11
C ALA A 21 -19.70 -6.89 -3.48
N GLY A 22 -19.97 -7.29 -4.74
CA GLY A 22 -19.63 -8.60 -5.30
C GLY A 22 -18.30 -8.69 -6.05
N GLN A 23 -17.57 -7.58 -6.24
CA GLN A 23 -16.34 -7.56 -7.04
C GLN A 23 -15.10 -7.16 -6.22
N ALA A 24 -13.99 -7.82 -6.54
CA ALA A 24 -12.67 -7.43 -6.07
C ALA A 24 -12.01 -6.56 -7.13
N VAL A 25 -11.41 -5.44 -6.70
CA VAL A 25 -10.63 -4.54 -7.55
C VAL A 25 -9.29 -5.18 -7.90
N LEU A 26 -8.68 -5.90 -6.94
CA LEU A 26 -7.45 -6.64 -7.16
C LEU A 26 -7.71 -7.89 -8.01
N PRO A 27 -6.91 -8.14 -9.08
CA PRO A 27 -7.07 -9.32 -9.91
C PRO A 27 -6.86 -10.61 -9.11
N LEU A 28 -7.90 -11.42 -8.93
CA LEU A 28 -7.85 -12.65 -8.13
C LEU A 28 -6.77 -13.65 -8.59
N SER A 29 -6.47 -13.70 -9.89
CA SER A 29 -5.39 -14.52 -10.44
C SER A 29 -4.00 -14.10 -9.94
N ARG A 30 -3.79 -12.80 -9.78
CA ARG A 30 -2.55 -12.23 -9.24
C ARG A 30 -2.43 -12.48 -7.75
N VAL A 31 -3.52 -12.27 -7.01
CA VAL A 31 -3.60 -12.56 -5.57
C VAL A 31 -3.27 -14.04 -5.31
N ARG A 32 -3.88 -14.95 -6.08
CA ARG A 32 -3.60 -16.40 -5.98
C ARG A 32 -2.12 -16.72 -6.22
N THR A 33 -1.53 -16.11 -7.24
CA THR A 33 -0.10 -16.31 -7.57
C THR A 33 0.80 -15.86 -6.44
N ILE A 34 0.52 -14.69 -5.84
CA ILE A 34 1.31 -14.15 -4.72
C ILE A 34 1.19 -15.05 -3.50
N ILE A 35 -0.01 -15.49 -3.13
CA ILE A 35 -0.17 -16.41 -1.97
C ILE A 35 0.55 -17.73 -2.23
N GLY A 36 0.58 -18.21 -3.48
CA GLY A 36 1.31 -19.41 -3.87
C GLY A 36 2.84 -19.32 -3.73
N THR A 37 3.42 -18.13 -3.53
CA THR A 37 4.86 -18.01 -3.22
C THR A 37 5.18 -18.31 -1.76
N VAL A 38 4.16 -18.40 -0.89
CA VAL A 38 4.34 -18.72 0.53
C VAL A 38 4.61 -20.24 0.66
N PRO A 39 5.72 -20.64 1.31
CA PRO A 39 6.00 -22.06 1.58
C PRO A 39 4.84 -22.71 2.34
N ASP A 40 4.52 -23.96 2.00
CA ASP A 40 3.48 -24.76 2.65
C ASP A 40 2.07 -24.13 2.65
N ALA A 41 1.78 -23.26 1.67
CA ALA A 41 0.47 -22.66 1.52
C ALA A 41 -0.64 -23.73 1.36
N LEU A 42 -1.68 -23.62 2.20
CA LEU A 42 -2.84 -24.50 2.12
C LEU A 42 -3.66 -24.21 0.83
N PRO A 43 -4.35 -25.22 0.27
CA PRO A 43 -5.30 -24.99 -0.82
C PRO A 43 -6.37 -23.95 -0.45
N LEU A 44 -6.54 -22.94 -1.30
CA LEU A 44 -7.50 -21.85 -1.11
C LEU A 44 -8.83 -22.12 -1.81
N SER A 45 -9.95 -21.94 -1.09
CA SER A 45 -11.27 -21.88 -1.72
C SER A 45 -11.44 -20.57 -2.50
N PRO A 46 -12.36 -20.52 -3.49
CA PRO A 46 -12.68 -19.28 -4.20
C PRO A 46 -13.11 -18.13 -3.28
N GLU A 47 -13.88 -18.44 -2.23
CA GLU A 47 -14.39 -17.47 -1.26
C GLU A 47 -13.25 -16.92 -0.39
N ALA A 48 -12.34 -17.78 0.06
CA ALA A 48 -11.16 -17.36 0.81
C ALA A 48 -10.27 -16.43 -0.03
N LEU A 49 -10.07 -16.76 -1.32
CA LEU A 49 -9.31 -15.92 -2.24
C LEU A 49 -9.95 -14.53 -2.42
N PHE A 50 -11.28 -14.46 -2.52
CA PHE A 50 -12.02 -13.21 -2.60
C PHE A 50 -11.88 -12.38 -1.31
N CYS A 51 -12.06 -13.01 -0.13
CA CYS A 51 -11.90 -12.34 1.16
C CYS A 51 -10.49 -11.77 1.35
N ILE A 52 -9.45 -12.51 0.94
CA ILE A 52 -8.07 -12.02 1.01
C ILE A 52 -7.88 -10.82 0.09
N ALA A 53 -8.41 -10.86 -1.13
CA ALA A 53 -8.34 -9.72 -2.06
C ALA A 53 -9.02 -8.47 -1.47
N LYS A 54 -10.26 -8.59 -0.97
CA LYS A 54 -10.96 -7.50 -0.30
C LYS A 54 -10.24 -7.01 0.95
N GLY A 55 -9.68 -7.92 1.74
CA GLY A 55 -8.88 -7.58 2.92
C GLY A 55 -7.66 -6.74 2.56
N ALA A 56 -6.94 -7.10 1.49
CA ALA A 56 -5.80 -6.34 1.01
C ALA A 56 -6.19 -4.95 0.49
N GLU A 57 -7.33 -4.82 -0.19
CA GLU A 57 -7.87 -3.53 -0.64
C GLU A 57 -8.17 -2.60 0.54
N LEU A 58 -8.95 -3.09 1.51
CA LEU A 58 -9.31 -2.35 2.72
C LEU A 58 -8.07 -2.00 3.56
N PHE A 59 -7.08 -2.90 3.59
CA PHE A 59 -5.81 -2.65 4.25
C PHE A 59 -5.07 -1.46 3.63
N ILE A 60 -4.92 -1.44 2.30
CA ILE A 60 -4.25 -0.34 1.58
C ILE A 60 -4.99 0.97 1.81
N GLU A 61 -6.32 0.97 1.72
CA GLU A 61 -7.14 2.15 1.96
C GLU A 61 -6.97 2.68 3.39
N ASN A 62 -7.04 1.79 4.39
CA ASN A 62 -6.87 2.15 5.79
C ASN A 62 -5.46 2.69 6.07
N LEU A 63 -4.42 2.06 5.52
CA LEU A 63 -3.03 2.51 5.64
C LEU A 63 -2.89 3.93 5.10
N VAL A 64 -3.30 4.18 3.86
CA VAL A 64 -3.20 5.49 3.22
C VAL A 64 -3.99 6.55 4.00
N LYS A 65 -5.20 6.23 4.47
CA LYS A 65 -6.00 7.14 5.29
C LYS A 65 -5.32 7.51 6.61
N ASN A 66 -4.67 6.56 7.27
CA ASN A 66 -3.99 6.84 8.53
C ASN A 66 -2.70 7.63 8.33
N VAL A 67 -1.92 7.33 7.29
CA VAL A 67 -0.76 8.17 6.90
C VAL A 67 -1.23 9.60 6.61
N ALA A 68 -2.29 9.77 5.82
CA ALA A 68 -2.81 11.09 5.49
C ALA A 68 -3.38 11.86 6.70
N ARG A 69 -3.94 11.15 7.69
CA ARG A 69 -4.36 11.76 8.97
C ARG A 69 -3.18 12.30 9.78
N GLN A 70 -2.01 11.66 9.71
CA GLN A 70 -0.83 12.04 10.47
C GLN A 70 0.02 13.10 9.74
N TYR A 71 0.22 12.97 8.44
CA TYR A 71 1.15 13.80 7.66
C TYR A 71 0.46 14.81 6.71
N GLY A 72 -0.86 14.72 6.54
CA GLY A 72 -1.66 15.59 5.66
C GLY A 72 -2.13 14.90 4.37
N GLU A 73 -2.94 15.60 3.56
CA GLU A 73 -3.56 15.01 2.35
C GLU A 73 -2.57 14.69 1.22
N HIS A 74 -1.41 15.34 1.21
CA HIS A 74 -0.35 15.11 0.23
C HIS A 74 0.75 14.28 0.88
N ILE A 75 0.68 12.96 0.66
CA ILE A 75 1.66 12.00 1.18
C ILE A 75 2.55 11.51 0.03
N ASP A 76 3.84 11.38 0.31
CA ASP A 76 4.80 10.70 -0.54
C ASP A 76 5.30 9.43 0.15
N TYR A 77 6.30 8.77 -0.44
CA TYR A 77 6.90 7.55 0.11
C TYR A 77 7.49 7.77 1.51
N ASP A 78 8.07 8.93 1.79
CA ASP A 78 8.77 9.15 3.07
C ASP A 78 7.79 9.16 4.24
N GLU A 79 6.60 9.74 4.08
CA GLU A 79 5.55 9.73 5.09
C GLU A 79 5.00 8.31 5.32
N VAL A 80 4.85 7.52 4.25
CA VAL A 80 4.40 6.12 4.38
C VAL A 80 5.45 5.28 5.09
N ALA A 81 6.73 5.42 4.72
CA ALA A 81 7.82 4.69 5.34
C ALA A 81 7.98 5.07 6.82
N GLU A 82 7.88 6.36 7.14
CA GLU A 82 7.94 6.82 8.53
C GLU A 82 6.76 6.30 9.35
N TYR A 83 5.54 6.41 8.83
CA TYR A 83 4.35 5.88 9.48
C TYR A 83 4.48 4.39 9.77
N VAL A 84 4.92 3.58 8.78
CA VAL A 84 5.09 2.14 8.97
C VAL A 84 6.09 1.85 10.08
N LEU A 85 7.24 2.53 10.09
CA LEU A 85 8.31 2.30 11.06
C LEU A 85 8.00 2.78 12.50
N GLU A 86 7.08 3.73 12.65
CA GLU A 86 6.64 4.24 13.95
C GLU A 86 5.54 3.37 14.60
N ASN A 87 4.85 2.51 13.83
CA ASN A 87 3.70 1.75 14.29
C ASN A 87 4.04 0.27 14.47
N ASP A 88 4.12 -0.19 15.73
CA ASP A 88 4.42 -1.60 16.08
C ASP A 88 3.43 -2.61 15.43
N GLU A 89 2.17 -2.23 15.21
CA GLU A 89 1.18 -3.08 14.52
C GLU A 89 1.55 -3.38 13.06
N LEU A 90 2.46 -2.58 12.48
CA LEU A 90 2.98 -2.70 11.12
C LEU A 90 4.43 -3.24 11.09
N GLU A 91 4.92 -3.84 12.18
CA GLU A 91 6.27 -4.39 12.27
C GLU A 91 6.60 -5.34 11.10
N TYR A 92 5.63 -6.15 10.67
CA TYR A 92 5.77 -7.07 9.53
C TYR A 92 6.04 -6.37 8.19
N MET A 93 5.86 -5.05 8.12
CA MET A 93 6.12 -4.22 6.94
C MET A 93 7.46 -3.48 6.99
N HIS A 94 8.16 -3.46 8.14
CA HIS A 94 9.39 -2.68 8.32
C HIS A 94 10.47 -3.03 7.29
N ASP A 95 10.60 -4.32 6.95
CA ASP A 95 11.57 -4.80 5.96
C ASP A 95 11.21 -4.40 4.52
N PHE A 96 9.94 -4.03 4.27
CA PHE A 96 9.43 -3.68 2.94
C PHE A 96 9.37 -2.18 2.70
N PHE A 97 9.34 -1.36 3.76
CA PHE A 97 9.24 0.10 3.70
C PHE A 97 10.43 0.80 4.39
N PRO A 98 11.67 0.59 3.94
CA PRO A 98 12.82 1.26 4.54
C PRO A 98 12.81 2.76 4.22
N ARG A 99 13.34 3.58 5.14
CA ARG A 99 13.59 5.02 4.86
C ARG A 99 14.50 5.16 3.65
N ARG A 100 14.19 6.11 2.76
CA ARG A 100 15.09 6.43 1.65
C ARG A 100 16.40 6.96 2.22
N GLN A 101 17.49 6.44 1.69
CA GLN A 101 18.84 6.89 2.05
C GLN A 101 19.67 7.04 0.80
N THR A 102 20.63 7.96 0.84
CA THR A 102 21.58 8.11 -0.26
C THR A 102 22.56 6.95 -0.26
N TYR A 103 23.16 6.68 -1.42
CA TYR A 103 24.21 5.67 -1.54
C TYR A 103 25.38 5.91 -0.57
N GLU A 104 25.76 7.17 -0.37
CA GLU A 104 26.82 7.56 0.56
C GLU A 104 26.48 7.21 2.02
N MET A 105 25.23 7.48 2.44
CA MET A 105 24.75 7.09 3.77
C MET A 105 24.75 5.56 3.93
N ALA A 106 24.26 4.82 2.93
CA ALA A 106 24.25 3.36 2.99
C ALA A 106 25.68 2.77 3.09
N LEU A 107 26.63 3.32 2.33
CA LEU A 107 28.03 2.86 2.32
C LEU A 107 28.76 3.19 3.62
N SER A 108 28.50 4.36 4.21
CA SER A 108 29.08 4.71 5.51
C SER A 108 28.52 3.82 6.64
N GLN A 109 27.22 3.53 6.62
CA GLN A 109 26.59 2.61 7.58
C GLN A 109 27.10 1.17 7.46
N SER A 110 27.32 0.68 6.24
CA SER A 110 27.84 -0.69 6.04
C SER A 110 29.27 -0.83 6.57
N ARG A 111 30.12 0.18 6.36
CA ARG A 111 31.49 0.21 6.90
C ARG A 111 31.52 0.29 8.43
N ALA A 112 30.69 1.13 9.01
CA ALA A 112 30.60 1.25 10.46
C ALA A 112 30.13 -0.06 11.13
N LYS A 113 29.21 -0.80 10.50
CA LYS A 113 28.75 -2.12 10.97
C LYS A 113 29.80 -3.23 10.83
N GLU A 114 30.81 -3.07 9.97
CA GLU A 114 31.90 -4.03 9.81
C GLU A 114 33.05 -3.81 10.82
N GLU A 115 33.12 -2.62 11.41
CA GLU A 115 34.14 -2.23 12.40
C GLU A 115 33.71 -2.52 13.85
N GLU A 116 32.48 -2.98 14.06
CA GLU A 116 31.87 -3.36 15.36
C GLU A 116 31.79 -4.89 15.52
#